data_AF-A0AAU7LVD4-F1
#
_entry.id   AF-A0AAU7LVD4-F1
#
_cell.length_a   1.000
_cell.length_b   1.000
_cell.length_c   1.000
_cell.angle_alpha   90.00
_cell.angle_beta   90.00
_cell.angle_gamma   90.00
#
_symmetry.space_group_name_H-M   'P 1'
#
loop_
_entity.id
_entity.type
_entity.pdbx_description
1 polymer ?
#
loop_
_entity_poly.entity_id
_entity_poly.type
_entity_poly.pdbx_seq_one_letter_code
_entity_poly.pdbx_strand_id
1 'polypeptide(L)' 'MHKHHQNLERLCQKLQFRYGEDDGLVMQLKHELESLESRQSKDDPQANRGRRKQDKEVSSAPVH' A
#
# COMPACT_ATOMS: atom_id res chain seq x y z
N MET A 1 -4.96 -9.01 -8.31
CA MET A 1 -3.62 -8.68 -8.83
C MET A 1 -3.74 -7.68 -9.96
N HIS A 2 -3.30 -6.44 -9.74
CA HIS A 2 -3.36 -5.40 -10.76
C HIS A 2 -2.39 -5.74 -11.89
N LYS A 3 -2.90 -6.06 -13.10
CA LYS A 3 -2.08 -6.40 -14.29
C LYS A 3 -0.96 -5.38 -14.57
N HIS A 4 -1.21 -4.12 -14.20
CA HIS A 4 -0.24 -3.04 -14.30
C HIS A 4 1.01 -3.28 -13.44
N HIS A 5 0.85 -3.73 -12.20
CA HIS A 5 1.96 -4.04 -11.28
C HIS A 5 2.88 -5.12 -11.86
N GLN A 6 2.27 -6.23 -12.30
CA GLN A 6 3.01 -7.35 -12.91
C GLN A 6 3.76 -6.94 -14.19
N ASN A 7 3.20 -6.00 -14.96
CA ASN A 7 3.88 -5.49 -16.14
C ASN A 7 5.09 -4.62 -15.78
N LEU A 8 4.98 -3.80 -14.72
CA LEU A 8 6.08 -2.99 -14.21
C LEU A 8 7.19 -3.86 -13.61
N GLU A 9 6.86 -4.93 -12.87
CA GLU A 9 7.84 -5.90 -12.35
C GLU A 9 8.64 -6.54 -13.49
N ARG A 10 7.96 -7.02 -14.54
CA ARG A 10 8.61 -7.62 -15.71
C ARG A 10 9.47 -6.61 -16.46
N LEU A 11 9.02 -5.36 -16.55
CA LEU A 11 9.81 -4.29 -17.16
C LEU A 11 11.08 -4.03 -16.35
N CYS A 12 10.98 -3.95 -15.03
CA CYS A 12 12.11 -3.75 -14.13
C CYS A 12 13.15 -4.86 -14.29
N GLN A 13 12.73 -6.12 -14.33
CA GLN A 13 13.64 -7.26 -14.57
C GLN A 13 14.38 -7.16 -15.91
N LYS A 14 13.69 -6.74 -16.98
CA LYS A 14 14.30 -6.55 -18.30
C LYS A 14 15.32 -5.42 -18.31
N LEU A 15 15.03 -4.33 -17.60
CA LEU A 15 15.93 -3.18 -17.49
C LEU A 15 17.15 -3.51 -16.63
N GLN A 16 16.97 -4.22 -15.50
CA GLN A 16 18.06 -4.74 -14.67
C GLN A 16 19.02 -5.60 -15.49
N PHE A 17 18.49 -6.51 -16.31
CA PHE A 17 19.32 -7.36 -17.15
C PHE A 17 20.11 -6.57 -18.21
N ARG A 18 19.53 -5.48 -18.74
CA ARG A 18 20.15 -4.70 -19.82
C ARG A 18 21.14 -3.66 -19.33
N TYR A 19 20.83 -2.97 -18.23
CA TYR A 19 21.55 -1.78 -17.77
C TYR A 19 22.27 -1.98 -16.44
N GLY A 20 21.97 -3.07 -15.72
CA GLY A 20 22.49 -3.31 -14.37
C GLY A 20 21.48 -2.92 -13.30
N GLU A 21 21.69 -3.45 -12.10
CA GLU A 21 20.77 -3.26 -10.97
C GLU A 21 20.81 -1.83 -10.40
N ASP A 22 21.97 -1.20 -10.47
CA ASP A 22 22.24 0.14 -9.94
C ASP A 22 22.02 1.26 -10.97
N ASP A 23 21.53 0.92 -12.17
CA ASP A 23 21.19 1.92 -13.17
C ASP A 23 20.11 2.87 -12.63
N GLY A 24 20.27 4.17 -12.87
CA GLY A 24 19.38 5.20 -12.32
C GLY A 24 17.92 4.99 -12.70
N LEU A 25 17.64 4.51 -13.93
CA LEU A 25 16.28 4.22 -14.38
C LEU A 25 15.71 2.99 -13.67
N VAL A 26 16.53 1.96 -13.46
CA VAL A 26 16.15 0.75 -12.74
C VAL A 26 15.79 1.08 -11.28
N MET A 27 16.62 1.88 -10.62
CA MET A 27 16.39 2.31 -9.24
C MET A 27 15.10 3.15 -9.11
N GLN A 28 14.85 4.08 -10.03
CA GLN A 28 13.60 4.85 -10.06
C GLN A 28 12.37 3.94 -10.19
N LEU A 29 12.43 2.95 -11.10
CA LEU A 29 11.33 2.03 -11.32
C LEU A 29 11.10 1.10 -10.11
N LYS A 30 12.15 0.65 -9.42
CA LYS A 30 12.03 -0.10 -8.16
C LYS A 30 11.30 0.72 -7.09
N HIS A 31 11.68 1.99 -6.92
CA HIS A 31 11.05 2.87 -5.93
C HIS A 31 9.56 3.15 -6.25
N GLU A 32 9.20 3.23 -7.53
CA GLU A 32 7.80 3.37 -7.95
C GLU A 32 6.99 2.10 -7.67
N LEU A 33 7.56 0.92 -7.89
CA LEU A 33 6.94 -0.37 -7.53
C LEU A 33 6.67 -0.45 -6.02
N GLU A 34 7.65 -0.13 -5.17
CA GLU A 34 7.49 -0.11 -3.70
C GLU A 34 6.41 0.88 -3.25
N SER A 35 6.35 2.04 -3.91
CA SER A 35 5.34 3.06 -3.64
C SER A 35 3.92 2.57 -3.97
N LEU A 36 3.76 1.80 -5.05
CA LEU A 36 2.47 1.22 -5.44
C LEU A 36 2.02 0.13 -4.46
N GLU A 37 2.93 -0.72 -3.99
CA GLU A 37 2.63 -1.75 -2.97
C GLU A 37 2.27 -1.12 -1.63
N SER A 38 2.97 -0.07 -1.24
CA SER A 38 2.71 0.69 -0.01
C SER A 38 1.35 1.39 -0.03
N ARG A 39 0.88 1.83 -1.19
CA ARG A 39 -0.46 2.42 -1.36
C ARG A 39 -1.55 1.36 -1.31
N GLN A 40 -1.37 0.24 -2.00
CA GLN A 40 -2.32 -0.88 -1.96
C GLN A 40 -2.49 -1.45 -0.55
N SER A 41 -1.41 -1.51 0.24
CA SER A 41 -1.44 -2.02 1.61
C SER A 41 -2.15 -1.08 2.60
N LYS A 42 -2.31 0.21 2.27
CA LYS A 42 -2.99 1.21 3.12
C LYS A 42 -4.50 1.31 2.85
N ASP A 43 -4.96 0.85 1.69
CA ASP A 43 -6.38 0.78 1.33
C ASP A 43 -7.07 -0.50 1.81
N ASP A 44 -6.59 -1.09 2.90
CA ASP A 44 -7.24 -2.21 3.57
C ASP A 44 -8.20 -1.68 4.67
N PRO A 45 -9.50 -1.45 4.38
CA PRO A 45 -10.46 -0.92 5.35
C PRO A 45 -10.75 -1.90 6.50
N GLN A 46 -10.20 -3.11 6.46
CA GLN A 46 -10.43 -4.13 7.49
C GLN A 46 -9.74 -3.80 8.82
N ALA A 47 -8.66 -3.01 8.83
CA ALA A 47 -7.98 -2.59 10.05
C ALA A 47 -8.75 -1.54 10.89
N ASN A 48 -9.74 -0.85 10.30
CA ASN A 48 -10.52 0.19 10.99
C ASN A 48 -11.93 -0.23 11.40
N ARG A 49 -12.34 -1.47 11.10
CA ARG A 49 -13.71 -1.95 11.40
C ARG A 49 -13.94 -2.29 12.88
N GLY A 50 -12.87 -2.38 13.68
CA GLY A 50 -12.92 -2.73 15.11
C GLY A 50 -12.94 -1.56 16.10
N ARG A 51 -12.58 -0.33 15.70
CA ARG A 51 -12.43 0.79 16.65
C ARG A 51 -13.71 1.56 16.97
N ARG A 52 -14.76 1.49 16.12
CA ARG A 52 -16.01 2.26 16.30
C ARG A 52 -17.08 1.55 17.15
N LYS A 53 -16.71 0.60 18.01
CA LYS A 53 -17.66 -0.11 18.89
C LYS A 53 -17.41 0.10 20.39
N GLN A 54 -16.63 1.12 20.79
CA GLN A 54 -16.40 1.40 22.21
C GLN A 54 -16.80 2.81 22.68
N ASP A 55 -17.34 3.67 21.83
CA ASP A 55 -17.80 5.01 22.23
C ASP A 55 -19.33 5.11 22.41
N LYS A 56 -20.02 4.00 22.73
CA LYS A 56 -21.50 4.03 22.90
C LYS A 56 -22.02 3.46 24.21
N GLU A 57 -21.21 3.48 25.25
CA GLU A 57 -21.65 3.22 26.62
C GLU A 57 -20.87 4.12 27.57
N VAL A 58 -21.25 5.39 27.73
CA VAL A 58 -21.19 6.19 28.99
C VAL A 58 -21.74 7.58 28.65
N SER A 59 -23.04 7.81 28.87
CA SER A 59 -23.60 9.07 29.42
C SER A 59 -25.08 9.21 29.09
N SER A 60 -25.90 8.67 29.97
CA SER A 60 -27.22 9.20 30.26
C SER A 60 -27.64 8.72 31.64
N ALA A 61 -26.95 9.23 32.66
CA ALA A 61 -27.49 9.24 34.01
C ALA A 61 -28.65 10.25 34.06
N PRO A 62 -29.81 9.91 34.65
CA PRO A 62 -30.94 10.83 34.77
C PRO A 62 -30.65 11.84 35.88
N VAL A 63 -30.79 13.12 35.59
CA VAL A 63 -30.81 14.17 36.62
C VAL A 63 -32.26 14.30 37.09
N HIS A 64 -32.44 14.11 38.41
CA HIS A 64 -33.69 14.27 39.16
C HIS A 64 -34.23 15.70 39.08
#